data_AF-A0A537J240-F1
#
_entry.id   AF-A0A537J240-F1
#
_cell.length_a   1.000
_cell.length_b   1.000
_cell.length_c   1.000
_cell.angle_alpha   90.00
_cell.angle_beta   90.00
_cell.angle_gamma   90.00
#
_symmetry.space_group_name_H-M   'P 1'
#
loop_
_entity.id
_entity.type
_entity.pdbx_description
1 polymer ?
#
loop_
_entity_poly.entity_id
_entity_poly.type
_entity_poly.pdbx_seq_one_letter_code
_entity_poly.pdbx_strand_id
1 'polypeptide(L)'
;MSLKPLLVGVILITTIPGFAQTEKQESDTTGSPIIPIHKQNLLKNIDVIMNMQYGFRNEFVDGEYTGSRFRMDQFRFEVKGKVTDQVYFRLRQRYTSEIVPQSVDHVARATDIAMIRVDVSPKVSISAGKLCADFGGFEFDLNPIDIYEYADILEQADNFLAGAGVAFRPNKGNEFNFQVLNSR
;
A
#
# COMPACT_ATOMS: atom_id res chain seq x y z
N MET A 1 -33.13 -34.08 19.27
CA MET A 1 -32.38 -33.08 20.08
C MET A 1 -32.16 -31.86 19.18
N SER A 2 -32.79 -30.73 19.48
CA SER A 2 -32.82 -29.54 18.60
C SER A 2 -31.43 -28.93 18.49
N LEU A 3 -30.88 -28.82 17.27
CA LEU A 3 -29.53 -28.29 16.99
C LEU A 3 -29.48 -26.74 17.04
N LYS A 4 -30.63 -26.09 17.21
CA LYS A 4 -30.78 -24.63 17.18
C LYS A 4 -30.14 -23.86 18.36
N PRO A 5 -30.14 -24.34 19.62
CA PRO A 5 -29.50 -23.62 20.71
C PRO A 5 -27.97 -23.72 20.69
N LEU A 6 -27.40 -24.74 20.00
CA LEU A 6 -25.96 -24.90 19.88
C LEU A 6 -25.35 -23.90 18.87
N LEU A 7 -26.06 -23.62 17.77
CA LEU A 7 -25.64 -22.65 16.74
C LEU A 7 -25.71 -21.20 17.22
N VAL A 8 -26.68 -20.85 18.08
CA VAL A 8 -26.78 -19.53 18.71
C VAL A 8 -25.65 -19.30 19.72
N GLY A 9 -25.20 -20.35 20.40
CA GLY A 9 -24.06 -20.28 21.33
C GLY A 9 -22.72 -20.00 20.65
N VAL A 10 -22.50 -20.49 19.43
CA VAL A 10 -21.25 -20.28 18.67
C VAL A 10 -21.17 -18.87 18.08
N ILE A 11 -22.31 -18.26 17.72
CA ILE A 11 -22.35 -16.89 17.17
C ILE A 11 -22.13 -15.82 18.26
N LEU A 12 -22.37 -16.12 19.54
CA LEU A 12 -22.15 -15.17 20.63
C LEU A 12 -20.68 -15.06 21.11
N ILE A 13 -19.78 -15.95 20.67
CA ILE A 13 -18.37 -15.94 21.12
C ILE A 13 -17.48 -15.07 20.21
N THR A 14 -17.99 -14.59 19.08
CA THR A 14 -17.17 -13.85 18.07
C THR A 14 -17.11 -12.33 18.28
N THR A 15 -17.72 -11.77 19.32
CA THR A 15 -17.59 -10.34 19.64
C THR A 15 -16.81 -10.13 20.92
N ILE A 16 -15.51 -10.47 20.90
CA ILE A 16 -14.57 -9.87 21.84
C ILE A 16 -14.20 -8.52 21.23
N PRO A 17 -14.62 -7.37 21.79
CA PRO A 17 -13.99 -6.11 21.44
C PRO A 17 -12.52 -6.25 21.86
N GLY A 18 -11.64 -6.43 20.88
CA GLY A 18 -10.21 -6.33 21.08
C GLY A 18 -9.91 -4.91 21.54
N PHE A 19 -9.96 -4.68 22.84
CA PHE A 19 -9.27 -3.55 23.44
C PHE A 19 -7.82 -3.72 23.02
N ALA A 20 -7.35 -2.82 22.16
CA ALA A 20 -5.93 -2.65 21.93
C ALA A 20 -5.32 -2.26 23.28
N GLN A 21 -4.87 -3.26 24.06
CA GLN A 21 -3.86 -3.02 25.06
C GLN A 21 -2.65 -2.53 24.27
N THR A 22 -2.39 -1.23 24.33
CA THR A 22 -1.04 -0.73 24.16
C THR A 22 -0.26 -1.30 25.35
N GLU A 23 0.14 -2.57 25.25
CA GLU A 23 1.25 -3.07 26.04
C GLU A 23 2.40 -2.12 25.71
N LYS A 24 2.76 -1.28 26.69
CA LYS A 24 4.10 -0.72 26.70
C LYS A 24 5.00 -1.94 26.62
N GLN A 25 5.71 -2.06 25.50
CA GLN A 25 6.69 -3.10 25.28
C GLN A 25 7.61 -3.15 26.50
N GLU A 26 7.35 -4.10 27.41
CA GLU A 26 8.31 -4.43 28.45
C GLU A 26 9.49 -5.02 27.69
N SER A 27 10.59 -4.27 27.73
CA SER A 27 11.86 -4.67 27.17
C SER A 27 12.28 -5.99 27.82
N ASP A 28 12.02 -7.12 27.16
CA ASP A 28 12.66 -8.39 27.46
C ASP A 28 14.17 -8.21 27.27
N THR A 29 14.87 -7.90 28.37
CA THR A 29 16.27 -7.49 28.42
C THR A 29 17.28 -8.62 28.12
N THR A 30 16.85 -9.77 27.61
CA THR A 30 17.76 -10.88 27.28
C THR A 30 18.35 -10.82 25.87
N GLY A 31 17.86 -9.93 24.99
CA GLY A 31 18.37 -9.75 23.62
C GLY A 31 18.80 -8.32 23.31
N SER A 32 19.86 -8.16 22.52
CA SER A 32 20.13 -6.86 21.90
C SER A 32 18.98 -6.50 20.96
N PRO A 33 18.46 -5.26 20.98
CA PRO A 33 17.38 -4.87 20.09
C PRO A 33 17.82 -4.99 18.62
N ILE A 34 16.94 -5.51 17.77
CA ILE A 34 17.16 -5.67 16.32
C ILE A 34 17.63 -4.35 15.69
N ILE A 35 17.14 -3.23 16.21
CA ILE A 35 17.58 -1.88 15.85
C ILE A 35 18.25 -1.27 17.06
N PRO A 36 19.60 -1.13 17.06
CA PRO A 36 20.32 -0.50 18.15
C PRO A 36 19.82 0.91 18.43
N ILE A 37 19.72 1.28 19.71
CA ILE A 37 19.18 2.58 20.16
C ILE A 37 19.87 3.76 19.47
N HIS A 38 21.19 3.69 19.27
CA HIS A 38 21.96 4.74 18.61
C HIS A 38 21.63 4.94 17.11
N LYS A 39 20.99 3.96 16.47
CA LYS A 39 20.56 4.03 15.06
C LYS A 39 19.10 4.43 14.89
N GLN A 40 18.31 4.47 15.97
CA GLN A 40 16.89 4.82 15.89
C GLN A 40 16.67 6.24 15.34
N ASN A 41 17.59 7.17 15.58
CA ASN A 41 17.54 8.52 15.02
C ASN A 41 17.55 8.55 13.48
N LEU A 42 18.14 7.55 12.82
CA LEU A 42 18.15 7.44 11.35
C LEU A 42 16.78 7.09 10.78
N LEU A 43 15.89 6.52 11.59
CA LEU A 43 14.54 6.10 11.20
C LEU A 43 13.47 7.13 11.55
N LYS A 44 13.84 8.27 12.17
CA LYS A 44 12.90 9.27 12.65
C LYS A 44 11.92 9.77 11.57
N ASN A 45 12.36 9.79 10.32
CA ASN A 45 11.58 10.27 9.17
C ASN A 45 11.26 9.15 8.17
N ILE A 46 11.27 7.88 8.61
CA ILE A 46 11.01 6.72 7.76
C ILE A 46 9.82 5.94 8.31
N ASP A 47 8.79 5.79 7.48
CA ASP A 47 7.65 4.93 7.73
C ASP A 47 7.87 3.59 7.03
N VAL A 48 7.63 2.50 7.76
CA VAL A 48 7.59 1.13 7.23
C VAL A 48 6.18 0.61 7.44
N ILE A 49 5.48 0.32 6.34
CA ILE A 49 4.06 -0.03 6.35
C ILE A 49 3.87 -1.38 5.66
N MET A 50 3.11 -2.27 6.30
CA MET A 50 2.70 -3.55 5.73
C MET A 50 1.17 -3.56 5.64
N ASN A 51 0.64 -3.46 4.42
CA ASN A 51 -0.79 -3.55 4.16
C ASN A 51 -1.11 -4.99 3.75
N MET A 52 -1.94 -5.67 4.55
CA MET A 52 -2.30 -7.08 4.36
C MET A 52 -3.82 -7.25 4.39
N GLN A 53 -4.36 -7.96 3.40
CA GLN A 53 -5.76 -8.32 3.31
C GLN A 53 -5.88 -9.83 3.10
N TYR A 54 -6.45 -10.50 4.10
CA TYR A 54 -6.78 -11.92 4.05
C TYR A 54 -8.29 -12.09 4.10
N GLY A 55 -8.80 -13.02 3.31
CA GLY A 55 -10.22 -13.35 3.28
C GLY A 55 -10.46 -14.83 3.09
N PHE A 56 -11.57 -15.32 3.62
CA PHE A 56 -12.11 -16.62 3.26
C PHE A 56 -13.09 -16.43 2.10
N ARG A 57 -12.69 -16.83 0.89
CA ARG A 57 -13.51 -16.67 -0.32
C ARG A 57 -14.17 -17.98 -0.71
N ASN A 58 -15.45 -17.90 -1.01
CA ASN A 58 -16.23 -18.94 -1.66
C ASN A 58 -16.40 -18.55 -3.12
N GLU A 59 -16.03 -19.42 -4.06
CA GLU A 59 -16.06 -19.10 -5.48
C GLU A 59 -17.10 -19.90 -6.24
N PHE A 60 -17.76 -19.20 -7.15
CA PHE A 60 -18.80 -19.73 -8.01
C PHE A 60 -18.46 -19.33 -9.45
N VAL A 61 -18.43 -20.30 -10.36
CA VAL A 61 -18.22 -20.08 -11.81
C VAL A 61 -19.47 -20.58 -12.50
N ASP A 62 -20.12 -19.72 -13.28
CA ASP A 62 -21.40 -20.02 -13.96
C ASP A 62 -22.50 -20.55 -13.01
N GLY A 63 -22.48 -20.11 -11.75
CA GLY A 63 -23.44 -20.52 -10.71
C GLY A 63 -23.09 -21.82 -9.98
N GLU A 64 -22.05 -22.54 -10.41
CA GLU A 64 -21.58 -23.74 -9.73
C GLU A 64 -20.49 -23.43 -8.70
N TYR A 65 -20.63 -24.00 -7.50
CA TYR A 65 -19.62 -23.87 -6.46
C TYR A 65 -18.34 -24.60 -6.87
N THR A 66 -17.23 -23.85 -6.89
CA THR A 66 -15.92 -24.36 -7.30
C THR A 66 -15.00 -24.62 -6.10
N GLY A 67 -15.19 -23.92 -4.98
CA GLY A 67 -14.39 -24.12 -3.78
C GLY A 67 -14.41 -22.95 -2.81
N SER A 68 -13.91 -23.23 -1.60
CA SER A 68 -13.65 -22.22 -0.58
C SER A 68 -12.17 -22.22 -0.21
N ARG A 69 -11.56 -21.03 -0.12
CA ARG A 69 -10.15 -20.89 0.23
C ARG A 69 -9.87 -19.66 1.07
N PHE A 70 -8.94 -19.80 1.99
CA PHE A 70 -8.26 -18.65 2.58
C PHE A 70 -7.29 -18.10 1.54
N ARG A 71 -7.47 -16.83 1.16
CA ARG A 71 -6.64 -16.15 0.17
C ARG A 71 -6.13 -14.83 0.74
N MET A 72 -4.85 -14.54 0.46
CA MET A 72 -4.30 -13.20 0.64
C MET A 72 -4.55 -12.42 -0.64
N ASP A 73 -5.55 -11.54 -0.61
CA ASP A 73 -5.98 -10.78 -1.77
C ASP A 73 -4.98 -9.63 -2.06
N GLN A 74 -4.53 -8.94 -1.01
CA GLN A 74 -3.61 -7.82 -1.12
C GLN A 74 -2.49 -7.96 -0.10
N PHE A 75 -1.25 -7.92 -0.57
CA PHE A 75 -0.08 -7.70 0.29
C PHE A 75 0.83 -6.67 -0.34
N ARG A 76 0.97 -5.53 0.34
CA ARG A 76 1.90 -4.47 -0.05
C ARG A 76 2.83 -4.13 1.09
N PHE A 77 4.11 -4.09 0.78
CA PHE A 77 5.13 -3.52 1.64
C PHE A 77 5.48 -2.14 1.12
N GLU A 78 5.49 -1.15 2.00
CA GLU A 78 5.84 0.22 1.67
C GLU A 78 6.89 0.74 2.64
N VAL A 79 7.95 1.34 2.09
CA VAL A 79 8.93 2.12 2.83
C VAL A 79 8.94 3.51 2.22
N LYS A 80 8.65 4.52 3.04
CA LYS A 80 8.66 5.91 2.60
C LYS A 80 9.29 6.79 3.65
N GLY A 81 9.83 7.92 3.23
CA GLY A 81 10.42 8.83 4.20
C GLY A 81 11.19 9.97 3.59
N LYS A 82 11.76 10.79 4.47
CA LYS A 82 12.65 11.88 4.11
C LYS A 82 14.09 11.50 4.40
N VAL A 83 14.92 11.52 3.36
CA VAL A 83 16.39 11.40 3.49
C VAL A 83 16.96 12.70 4.06
N THR A 84 16.45 13.83 3.57
CA THR A 84 16.72 15.19 4.06
C THR A 84 15.41 15.98 4.06
N ASP A 85 15.40 17.21 4.57
CA ASP A 85 14.19 18.04 4.58
C ASP A 85 13.59 18.29 3.18
N GLN A 86 14.40 18.18 2.13
CA GLN A 86 14.03 18.41 0.73
C GLN A 86 13.90 17.12 -0.10
N VAL A 87 14.50 16.01 0.35
CA VAL A 87 14.56 14.77 -0.43
C VAL A 87 13.68 13.71 0.22
N TYR A 88 12.64 13.33 -0.49
CA TYR A 88 11.68 12.31 -0.11
C TYR A 88 11.81 11.09 -1.03
N PHE A 89 11.55 9.90 -0.49
CA PHE A 89 11.50 8.67 -1.26
C PHE A 89 10.26 7.86 -0.88
N ARG A 90 9.79 7.04 -1.83
CA ARG A 90 8.73 6.06 -1.61
C ARG A 90 9.00 4.82 -2.44
N LEU A 91 9.05 3.69 -1.77
CA LEU A 91 9.10 2.37 -2.35
C LEU A 91 7.86 1.61 -1.90
N ARG A 92 7.08 1.07 -2.84
CA ARG A 92 5.93 0.21 -2.57
C ARG A 92 5.96 -0.99 -3.49
N GLN A 93 5.98 -2.19 -2.89
CA GLN A 93 6.01 -3.46 -3.58
C GLN A 93 4.74 -4.25 -3.27
N ARG A 94 4.10 -4.80 -4.29
CA ARG A 94 2.97 -5.72 -4.19
C ARG A 94 3.46 -7.15 -4.34
N TYR A 95 3.13 -8.01 -3.38
CA TYR A 95 3.55 -9.42 -3.35
C TYR A 95 2.45 -10.39 -3.79
N THR A 96 1.20 -9.93 -3.88
CA THR A 96 0.08 -10.72 -4.43
C THR A 96 -0.02 -10.61 -5.97
N SER A 97 1.05 -10.16 -6.62
CA SER A 97 1.12 -9.98 -8.07
C SER A 97 2.30 -10.74 -8.64
N GLU A 98 2.18 -11.15 -9.89
CA GLU A 98 3.30 -11.72 -10.63
C GLU A 98 4.43 -10.69 -10.78
N ILE A 99 5.66 -11.16 -10.60
CA ILE A 99 6.89 -10.36 -10.77
C ILE A 99 7.33 -10.50 -12.22
N VAL A 100 6.60 -9.83 -13.12
CA VAL A 100 6.92 -9.80 -14.55
C VAL A 100 7.62 -8.47 -14.87
N PRO A 101 8.91 -8.49 -15.26
CA PRO A 101 9.60 -7.31 -15.78
C PRO A 101 8.84 -6.74 -16.99
N GLN A 102 8.70 -5.42 -17.06
CA GLN A 102 8.04 -4.78 -18.19
C GLN A 102 9.02 -4.49 -19.34
N SER A 103 8.50 -4.37 -20.55
CA SER A 103 9.25 -4.26 -21.81
C SER A 103 10.12 -3.01 -21.90
N VAL A 104 9.60 -1.85 -21.46
CA VAL A 104 10.24 -0.56 -21.74
C VAL A 104 11.07 -0.02 -20.59
N ASP A 105 10.55 -0.09 -19.36
CA ASP A 105 11.24 0.41 -18.17
C ASP A 105 12.00 -0.67 -17.39
N HIS A 106 11.84 -1.96 -17.76
CA HIS A 106 12.39 -3.12 -17.06
C HIS A 106 12.06 -3.20 -15.56
N VAL A 107 11.08 -2.43 -15.07
CA VAL A 107 10.65 -2.50 -13.67
C VAL A 107 9.47 -3.46 -13.57
N ALA A 108 9.50 -4.36 -12.59
CA ALA A 108 8.43 -5.35 -12.41
C ALA A 108 7.07 -4.67 -12.22
N ARG A 109 6.00 -5.23 -12.80
CA ARG A 109 4.61 -4.78 -12.57
C ARG A 109 4.23 -4.86 -11.08
N ALA A 110 4.83 -5.79 -10.35
CA ALA A 110 4.68 -5.94 -8.91
C ALA A 110 5.22 -4.74 -8.10
N THR A 111 6.13 -3.93 -8.64
CA THR A 111 6.57 -2.69 -8.00
C THR A 111 5.57 -1.60 -8.31
N ASP A 112 4.77 -1.19 -7.32
CA ASP A 112 3.78 -0.13 -7.48
C ASP A 112 4.47 1.24 -7.56
N ILE A 113 5.35 1.56 -6.61
CA ILE A 113 6.00 2.88 -6.56
C ILE A 113 7.47 2.66 -6.26
N ALA A 114 8.36 3.34 -6.98
CA ALA A 114 9.78 3.38 -6.70
C ALA A 114 10.31 4.74 -7.16
N MET A 115 10.14 5.76 -6.32
CA MET A 115 10.39 7.14 -6.73
C MET A 115 11.11 7.97 -5.68
N ILE A 116 11.80 8.99 -6.17
CA ILE A 116 12.40 10.06 -5.39
C ILE A 116 11.68 11.35 -5.76
N ARG A 117 11.41 12.19 -4.76
CA ARG A 117 10.93 13.55 -4.91
C ARG A 117 11.92 14.51 -4.26
N VAL A 118 12.21 15.60 -4.96
CA VAL A 118 13.05 16.71 -4.49
C VAL A 118 12.22 17.98 -4.48
N ASP A 119 12.09 18.59 -3.30
CA ASP A 119 11.45 19.88 -3.11
C ASP A 119 12.47 20.99 -3.43
N VAL A 120 12.41 21.52 -4.66
CA VAL A 120 13.30 22.59 -5.15
C VAL A 120 12.98 23.92 -4.48
N SER A 121 11.71 24.13 -4.11
CA SER A 121 11.26 25.27 -3.34
C SER A 121 10.01 24.89 -2.52
N PRO A 122 9.53 25.73 -1.59
CA PRO A 122 8.28 25.46 -0.86
C PRO A 122 7.04 25.28 -1.74
N LYS A 123 7.11 25.66 -3.02
CA LYS A 123 5.99 25.59 -3.97
C LYS A 123 6.23 24.64 -5.13
N VAL A 124 7.45 24.17 -5.35
CA VAL A 124 7.83 23.37 -6.53
C VAL A 124 8.57 22.13 -6.08
N SER A 125 8.07 20.97 -6.51
CA SER A 125 8.74 19.68 -6.30
C SER A 125 8.88 18.93 -7.61
N ILE A 126 10.00 18.23 -7.78
CA ILE A 126 10.28 17.39 -8.94
C ILE A 126 10.34 15.94 -8.47
N SER A 127 9.76 15.01 -9.22
CA SER A 127 9.81 13.58 -8.92
C SER A 127 10.26 12.76 -10.11
N ALA A 128 10.97 11.66 -9.85
CA ALA A 128 11.42 10.73 -10.88
C ALA A 128 11.45 9.29 -10.35
N GLY A 129 11.32 8.33 -11.28
CA GLY A 129 11.29 6.90 -10.99
C GLY A 129 9.98 6.27 -11.45
N LYS A 130 9.52 5.23 -10.75
CA LYS A 130 8.19 4.65 -10.99
C LYS A 130 7.15 5.40 -10.16
N LEU A 131 6.34 6.19 -10.86
CA LEU A 131 5.35 7.11 -10.33
C LEU A 131 3.94 6.51 -10.42
N CYS A 132 3.04 7.02 -9.60
CA CYS A 132 1.60 6.84 -9.80
C CYS A 132 1.15 7.85 -10.86
N ALA A 133 0.51 7.38 -11.92
CA ALA A 133 0.02 8.23 -13.00
C ALA A 133 -1.13 9.11 -12.49
N ASP A 134 -1.10 10.42 -12.76
CA ASP A 134 -2.13 11.34 -12.28
C ASP A 134 -3.39 11.28 -13.18
N PHE A 135 -4.19 10.21 -13.06
CA PHE A 135 -5.48 10.08 -13.78
C PHE A 135 -6.61 10.88 -13.14
N GLY A 136 -6.49 11.18 -11.84
CA GLY A 136 -7.55 11.79 -11.05
C GLY A 136 -8.71 10.83 -10.76
N GLY A 137 -9.43 11.10 -9.68
CA GLY A 137 -10.58 10.30 -9.23
C GLY A 137 -10.39 9.76 -7.82
N PHE A 138 -11.47 9.79 -7.04
CA PHE A 138 -11.40 9.44 -5.63
C PHE A 138 -10.97 7.98 -5.40
N GLU A 139 -11.37 7.04 -6.26
CA GLU A 139 -10.98 5.62 -6.19
C GLU A 139 -9.49 5.41 -6.46
N PHE A 140 -8.89 6.26 -7.30
CA PHE A 140 -7.49 6.13 -7.66
C PHE A 140 -6.57 6.60 -6.53
N ASP A 141 -6.99 7.61 -5.78
CA ASP A 141 -6.26 8.19 -4.65
C ASP A 141 -6.38 7.33 -3.37
N LEU A 142 -7.39 6.47 -3.29
CA LEU A 142 -7.58 5.55 -2.18
C LEU A 142 -6.54 4.43 -2.18
N ASN A 143 -6.22 3.93 -0.99
CA ASN A 143 -5.32 2.78 -0.88
C ASN A 143 -6.02 1.55 -1.47
N PRO A 144 -5.37 0.77 -2.36
CA PRO A 144 -5.98 -0.41 -2.96
C PRO A 144 -6.50 -1.47 -1.98
N ILE A 145 -6.13 -1.41 -0.71
CA ILE A 145 -6.66 -2.31 0.33
C ILE A 145 -8.11 -1.97 0.72
N ASP A 146 -8.51 -0.71 0.56
CA ASP A 146 -9.83 -0.19 0.96
C ASP A 146 -10.86 -0.37 -0.16
N ILE A 147 -10.42 -0.79 -1.34
CA ILE A 147 -11.24 -0.95 -2.54
C ILE A 147 -11.50 -2.43 -2.74
N TYR A 148 -12.78 -2.81 -2.74
CA TYR A 148 -13.18 -4.19 -2.99
C TYR A 148 -12.99 -4.57 -4.47
N GLU A 149 -13.45 -3.69 -5.35
CA GLU A 149 -13.41 -3.83 -6.80
C GLU A 149 -13.28 -2.44 -7.41
N TYR A 150 -12.41 -2.32 -8.41
CA TYR A 150 -12.17 -1.06 -9.11
C TYR A 150 -13.22 -0.87 -10.21
N ALA A 151 -13.52 0.37 -10.56
CA ALA A 151 -14.18 0.62 -11.83
C ALA A 151 -13.33 0.10 -13.01
N ASP A 152 -13.99 -0.40 -14.05
CA ASP A 152 -13.36 -1.04 -15.23
C ASP A 152 -12.20 -0.22 -15.84
N ILE A 153 -12.33 1.12 -15.82
CA ILE A 153 -11.30 2.04 -16.34
C ILE A 153 -10.00 1.91 -15.53
N LEU A 154 -10.09 1.89 -14.19
CA LEU A 154 -8.92 1.81 -13.31
C LEU A 154 -8.32 0.41 -13.26
N GLU A 155 -9.15 -0.61 -13.47
CA GLU A 155 -8.68 -2.00 -13.60
C GLU A 155 -7.83 -2.20 -14.85
N GLN A 156 -8.23 -1.56 -15.97
CA GLN A 156 -7.55 -1.70 -17.26
C GLN A 156 -6.46 -0.63 -17.51
N ALA A 157 -6.40 0.42 -16.71
CA ALA A 157 -5.40 1.47 -16.84
C ALA A 157 -4.02 1.08 -16.27
N ASP A 158 -2.97 1.63 -16.89
CA ASP A 158 -1.61 1.53 -16.38
C ASP A 158 -1.34 2.58 -15.30
N ASN A 159 -1.50 2.15 -14.05
CA ASN A 159 -1.53 3.06 -12.90
C ASN A 159 -0.14 3.46 -12.39
N PHE A 160 0.87 2.60 -12.61
CA PHE A 160 2.23 2.78 -12.09
C PHE A 160 3.25 2.67 -13.21
N LEU A 161 3.88 3.81 -13.56
CA LEU A 161 4.71 3.94 -14.75
C LEU A 161 6.03 4.65 -14.43
N ALA A 162 7.10 4.25 -15.11
CA ALA A 162 8.37 4.96 -15.03
C ALA A 162 8.28 6.31 -15.74
N GLY A 163 8.83 7.35 -15.12
CA GLY A 163 8.83 8.68 -15.70
C GLY A 163 9.35 9.75 -14.75
N ALA A 164 9.03 10.99 -15.09
CA ALA A 164 9.34 12.16 -14.29
C ALA A 164 8.16 13.12 -14.26
N GLY A 165 8.06 13.89 -13.18
CA GLY A 165 6.99 14.87 -13.01
C GLY A 165 7.42 16.10 -12.23
N VAL A 166 6.66 17.18 -12.42
CA VAL A 166 6.80 18.43 -11.67
C VAL A 166 5.45 18.77 -11.06
N ALA A 167 5.48 19.15 -9.78
CA ALA A 167 4.32 19.61 -9.03
C ALA A 167 4.51 21.08 -8.66
N PHE A 168 3.49 21.90 -8.90
CA PHE A 168 3.42 23.30 -8.49
C PHE A 168 2.24 23.51 -7.53
N ARG A 169 2.54 23.96 -6.31
CA ARG A 169 1.57 24.25 -5.24
C ARG A 169 1.53 25.76 -4.98
N PRO A 170 0.66 26.53 -5.65
CA PRO A 170 0.56 27.97 -5.43
C PRO A 170 0.06 28.33 -4.02
N ASN A 171 -0.80 27.48 -3.44
CA ASN A 171 -1.33 27.61 -2.09
C ASN A 171 -1.58 26.22 -1.47
N LYS A 172 -2.05 26.16 -0.22
CA LYS A 172 -2.24 24.89 0.51
C LYS A 172 -3.36 23.99 -0.03
N GLY A 173 -4.29 24.53 -0.81
CA GLY A 173 -5.48 23.81 -1.29
C GLY A 173 -5.43 23.43 -2.76
N ASN A 174 -4.39 23.84 -3.50
CA ASN A 174 -4.30 23.62 -4.95
C ASN A 174 -2.91 23.12 -5.32
N GLU A 175 -2.88 22.12 -6.18
CA GLU A 175 -1.66 21.50 -6.71
C GLU A 175 -1.87 21.22 -8.19
N PHE A 176 -0.90 21.62 -9.01
CA PHE A 176 -0.86 21.32 -10.43
C PHE A 176 0.29 20.36 -10.69
N ASN A 177 -0.03 19.18 -11.20
CA ASN A 177 0.95 18.17 -11.55
C ASN A 177 1.05 18.02 -13.06
N PHE A 178 2.28 17.87 -13.54
CA PHE A 178 2.58 17.51 -14.90
C PHE A 178 3.57 16.35 -14.89
N GLN A 179 3.22 15.26 -15.57
CA GLN A 179 4.04 14.05 -15.64
C GLN A 179 4.29 13.65 -17.10
N VAL A 180 5.50 13.17 -17.37
CA VAL A 180 5.87 12.46 -18.59
C VAL A 180 6.21 11.05 -18.19
N LEU A 181 5.40 10.10 -18.66
CA LEU A 181 5.45 8.70 -18.28
C LEU A 181 5.71 7.85 -19.51
N ASN A 182 6.45 6.76 -19.31
CA ASN A 182 6.66 5.76 -20.33
C ASN A 182 5.49 4.79 -20.32
N SER A 183 4.56 4.99 -21.26
CA SER A 183 3.49 4.01 -21.51
C SER A 183 4.11 2.81 -22.24
N ARG A 184 3.63 1.61 -21.90
CA ARG A 184 4.26 0.33 -22.23
C ARG A 184 4.36 0.03 -23.72
#